data_AF-A0A7K2MAW8-F1
#
_entry.id   AF-A0A7K2MAW8-F1
#
_cell.length_a   1.000
_cell.length_b   1.000
_cell.length_c   1.000
_cell.angle_alpha   90.00
_cell.angle_beta   90.00
_cell.angle_gamma   90.00
#
_symmetry.space_group_name_H-M   'P 1'
#
loop_
_entity.id
_entity.type
_entity.pdbx_description
1 polymer ?
#
loop_
_entity_poly.entity_id
_entity_poly.type
_entity_poly.pdbx_seq_one_letter_code
_entity_poly.pdbx_strand_id
1 'polypeptide(L)'
;AVAGNHPECRLMVVLLDERPEEVTDMRRSVRGEVYASTFDRTPKEHIALAELVVERAKRLVEAGEDVVILLDSLTRLCRAHNNAAGPGGRTLSGGVDAAALHGPKRLFGAARLAEEGGSLTILATALVETGSRADEFFFEELKGTGNMELRLIREPASRRVFPAVDIAASGTRREELLLSLAESAASAGLRRALAGRDGRDGRTGLETLLERLRATPDNATFLRRVQPTLPTG
;
A
#
# COMPACT_ATOMS: atom_id res chain seq x y z
N ALA A 1 -11.19 -0.54 8.84
CA ALA A 1 -10.82 -1.97 8.78
C ALA A 1 -9.94 -2.34 9.97
N VAL A 2 -8.71 -1.82 10.07
CA VAL A 2 -7.76 -2.16 11.18
C VAL A 2 -8.38 -1.90 12.56
N ALA A 3 -8.70 -0.65 12.90
CA ALA A 3 -9.24 -0.30 14.23
C ALA A 3 -10.60 -0.96 14.59
N GLY A 4 -11.29 -1.57 13.63
CA GLY A 4 -12.56 -2.25 13.86
C GLY A 4 -12.41 -3.77 14.04
N ASN A 5 -11.56 -4.39 13.22
CA ASN A 5 -11.37 -5.84 13.20
C ASN A 5 -10.20 -6.30 14.08
N HIS A 6 -9.21 -5.41 14.27
CA HIS A 6 -7.98 -5.63 15.01
C HIS A 6 -7.70 -4.45 15.96
N PRO A 7 -8.55 -4.23 16.98
CA PRO A 7 -8.37 -3.14 17.94
C PRO A 7 -7.11 -3.28 18.81
N GLU A 8 -6.53 -4.48 18.87
CA GLU A 8 -5.24 -4.77 19.52
C GLU A 8 -4.05 -4.13 18.79
N CYS A 9 -4.17 -3.91 17.48
CA CYS A 9 -3.11 -3.31 16.69
C CYS A 9 -3.01 -1.81 16.93
N ARG A 10 -1.79 -1.33 17.15
CA ARG A 10 -1.48 0.09 17.23
C ARG A 10 -1.48 0.71 15.83
N LEU A 11 -2.51 1.47 15.51
CA LEU A 11 -2.61 2.18 14.23
C LEU A 11 -1.92 3.55 14.29
N MET A 12 -0.92 3.75 13.43
CA MET A 12 -0.24 5.02 13.19
C MET A 12 -0.44 5.46 11.74
N VAL A 13 -0.80 6.72 11.53
CA VAL A 13 -0.92 7.32 10.19
C VAL A 13 0.14 8.39 10.05
N VAL A 14 0.92 8.34 8.98
CA VAL A 14 1.98 9.30 8.67
C VAL A 14 1.66 9.98 7.36
N LEU A 15 1.42 11.29 7.43
CA LEU A 15 1.10 12.14 6.27
C LEU A 15 2.27 13.09 6.01
N LEU A 16 2.88 13.01 4.83
CA LEU A 16 4.04 13.82 4.44
C LEU A 16 3.71 14.67 3.22
N ASP A 17 4.09 15.94 3.26
CA ASP A 17 3.93 16.89 2.15
C ASP A 17 2.48 16.95 1.64
N GLU A 18 1.52 16.82 2.57
CA GLU A 18 0.09 16.80 2.26
C GLU A 18 -0.62 18.10 2.67
N ARG A 19 -1.82 18.32 2.13
CA ARG A 19 -2.61 19.52 2.41
C ARG A 19 -3.17 19.54 3.84
N PRO A 20 -3.18 20.70 4.53
CA PRO A 20 -3.69 20.82 5.89
C PRO A 20 -5.14 20.34 6.10
N GLU A 21 -6.00 20.53 5.10
CA GLU A 21 -7.40 20.08 5.14
C GLU A 21 -7.51 18.55 5.13
N GLU A 22 -6.67 17.85 4.38
CA GLU A 22 -6.63 16.38 4.32
C GLU A 22 -6.08 15.80 5.63
N VAL A 23 -5.08 16.45 6.22
CA VAL A 23 -4.57 16.10 7.56
C VAL A 23 -5.67 16.25 8.62
N THR A 24 -6.46 17.32 8.53
CA THR A 24 -7.55 17.60 9.47
C THR A 24 -8.65 16.56 9.35
N ASP A 25 -9.02 16.18 8.12
CA ASP A 25 -10.00 15.13 7.86
C ASP A 25 -9.54 13.78 8.42
N MET A 26 -8.27 13.41 8.17
CA MET A 26 -7.70 12.16 8.68
C MET A 26 -7.72 12.07 10.21
N ARG A 27 -7.38 13.18 10.89
CA ARG A 27 -7.43 13.27 12.37
C ARG A 27 -8.82 13.08 12.95
N ARG A 28 -9.86 13.46 12.21
CA ARG A 28 -11.26 13.31 12.64
C ARG A 28 -11.81 11.91 12.35
N SER A 29 -11.31 11.28 11.29
CA SER A 29 -11.84 10.01 10.77
C SER A 29 -11.15 8.77 11.32
N VAL A 30 -9.85 8.86 11.64
CA VAL A 30 -9.07 7.70 12.08
C VAL A 30 -9.08 7.55 13.60
N ARG A 31 -9.39 6.34 14.07
CA ARG A 31 -9.19 5.91 15.45
C ARG A 31 -7.76 5.39 15.60
N GLY A 32 -6.81 6.30 15.78
CA GLY A 32 -5.38 5.99 15.86
C GLY A 32 -4.53 7.24 16.01
N GLU A 33 -3.21 7.07 16.01
CA GLU A 33 -2.25 8.17 16.13
C GLU A 33 -1.99 8.77 14.73
N VAL A 34 -2.14 10.09 14.57
CA VAL A 34 -1.92 10.78 13.29
C VAL A 34 -0.75 11.75 13.39
N TYR A 35 0.32 11.43 12.68
CA TYR A 35 1.55 12.20 12.53
C TYR A 35 1.56 12.86 11.16
N ALA A 36 1.76 14.17 11.09
CA ALA A 36 1.72 14.89 9.83
C ALA A 36 2.78 15.98 9.73
N SER A 37 3.37 16.12 8.55
CA SER A 37 4.20 17.25 8.14
C SER A 37 3.66 17.77 6.80
N THR A 38 2.93 18.87 6.84
CA THR A 38 2.24 19.48 5.69
C THR A 38 3.21 20.09 4.67
N PHE A 39 2.75 20.37 3.46
CA PHE A 39 3.58 20.84 2.32
C PHE A 39 4.35 22.15 2.55
N ASP A 40 3.99 22.94 3.56
CA ASP A 40 4.68 24.17 3.95
C ASP A 40 5.98 23.91 4.73
N ARG A 41 6.28 22.64 5.05
CA ARG A 41 7.47 22.22 5.79
C ARG A 41 8.63 21.88 4.87
N THR A 42 9.82 21.88 5.45
CA THR A 42 11.05 21.57 4.71
C THR A 42 11.18 20.05 4.46
N PRO A 43 11.90 19.64 3.40
CA PRO A 43 12.21 18.22 3.17
C PRO A 43 12.85 17.52 4.37
N LYS A 44 13.69 18.24 5.13
CA LYS A 44 14.33 17.70 6.35
C LYS A 44 13.33 17.41 7.46
N GLU A 45 12.30 18.24 7.62
CA GLU A 45 11.22 18.00 8.59
C GLU A 45 10.39 16.77 8.20
N HIS A 46 10.08 16.58 6.91
CA HIS A 46 9.39 15.38 6.44
C HIS A 46 10.17 14.10 6.75
N ILE A 47 11.47 14.10 6.46
CA ILE A 47 12.37 12.97 6.74
C ILE A 47 12.43 12.70 8.24
N ALA A 48 12.67 13.74 9.05
CA ALA A 48 12.79 13.61 10.50
C ALA A 48 11.51 13.05 11.13
N LEU A 49 10.33 13.52 10.71
CA LEU A 49 9.05 12.99 11.21
C LEU A 49 8.91 11.51 10.87
N ALA A 50 9.16 11.12 9.61
CA ALA A 50 9.03 9.74 9.17
C ALA A 50 9.98 8.80 9.93
N GLU A 51 11.24 9.21 10.12
CA GLU A 51 12.23 8.44 10.88
C GLU A 51 11.84 8.30 12.35
N LEU A 52 11.39 9.38 13.00
CA LEU A 52 10.95 9.34 14.40
C LEU A 52 9.75 8.41 14.62
N VAL A 53 8.77 8.42 13.70
CA VAL A 53 7.60 7.53 13.81
C VAL A 53 8.01 6.07 13.64
N VAL A 54 8.90 5.75 12.69
CA VAL A 54 9.37 4.38 12.50
C VAL A 54 10.25 3.90 13.67
N GLU A 55 11.10 4.75 14.23
CA GLU A 55 11.86 4.39 15.44
C GLU A 55 10.95 4.15 16.64
N ARG A 56 9.91 4.98 16.82
CA ARG A 56 8.87 4.73 17.84
C ARG A 56 8.18 3.38 17.61
N ALA A 57 7.77 3.09 16.38
CA ALA A 57 7.11 1.83 16.05
C ALA A 57 8.01 0.62 16.35
N LYS A 58 9.31 0.68 16.04
CA LYS A 58 10.27 -0.37 16.39
C LYS A 58 10.33 -0.64 17.89
N ARG A 59 10.36 0.42 18.72
CA ARG A 59 10.36 0.28 20.19
C ARG A 59 9.08 -0.39 20.71
N LEU A 60 7.93 -0.13 20.10
CA LEU A 60 6.67 -0.79 20.45
C LEU A 60 6.66 -2.26 20.03
N VAL A 61 7.18 -2.57 18.84
CA VAL A 61 7.34 -3.97 18.37
C VAL A 61 8.27 -4.77 19.29
N GLU A 62 9.37 -4.16 19.74
CA GLU A 62 10.29 -4.76 20.72
C GLU A 62 9.62 -4.99 22.09
N ALA A 63 8.58 -4.21 22.42
CA ALA A 63 7.76 -4.41 23.61
C ALA A 63 6.63 -5.45 23.40
N GLY A 64 6.54 -6.07 22.22
CA GLY A 64 5.55 -7.09 21.90
C GLY A 64 4.25 -6.56 21.28
N GLU A 65 4.17 -5.28 20.90
CA GLU A 65 2.97 -4.71 20.25
C GLU A 65 2.97 -4.94 18.73
N ASP A 66 1.80 -5.24 18.17
CA ASP A 66 1.55 -5.22 16.72
C ASP A 66 1.25 -3.79 16.25
N VAL A 67 2.11 -3.24 15.40
CA VAL A 67 2.04 -1.85 14.93
C VAL A 67 1.75 -1.82 13.42
N VAL A 68 0.79 -1.00 13.03
CA VAL A 68 0.43 -0.75 11.63
C VAL A 68 0.67 0.71 11.31
N ILE A 69 1.57 1.00 10.37
CA ILE A 69 1.81 2.33 9.83
C ILE A 69 1.13 2.46 8.47
N LEU A 70 0.28 3.47 8.31
CA LEU A 70 -0.25 3.93 7.03
C LEU A 70 0.53 5.18 6.60
N LEU A 71 1.40 5.05 5.59
CA LEU A 71 2.27 6.12 5.11
C LEU A 71 1.74 6.71 3.80
N ASP A 72 1.36 7.99 3.83
CA ASP A 72 0.96 8.75 2.65
C ASP A 72 1.91 9.95 2.43
N SER A 73 2.89 9.89 1.52
CA SER A 73 3.23 8.77 0.64
C SER A 73 4.72 8.44 0.63
N LEU A 74 5.05 7.21 0.23
CA LEU A 74 6.44 6.77 0.07
C LEU A 74 7.15 7.55 -1.05
N THR A 75 6.44 7.91 -2.13
CA THR A 75 6.99 8.75 -3.21
C THR A 75 7.36 10.14 -2.70
N ARG A 76 6.52 10.77 -1.87
CA ARG A 76 6.84 12.08 -1.26
C ARG A 76 8.04 11.99 -0.33
N LEU A 77 8.18 10.90 0.43
CA LEU A 77 9.39 10.65 1.22
C LEU A 77 10.65 10.53 0.34
N CYS A 78 10.59 9.80 -0.78
CA CYS A 78 11.69 9.72 -1.74
C CYS A 78 12.08 11.09 -2.30
N ARG A 79 11.09 11.90 -2.69
CA ARG A 79 11.32 13.28 -3.15
C ARG A 79 11.98 14.13 -2.06
N ALA A 80 11.53 14.01 -0.81
CA ALA A 80 12.13 14.74 0.31
C ALA A 80 13.61 14.37 0.49
N HIS A 81 13.95 13.08 0.48
CA HIS A 81 15.35 12.62 0.54
C HIS A 81 16.17 13.10 -0.65
N ASN A 82 15.61 13.06 -1.87
CA ASN A 82 16.31 13.53 -3.07
C ASN A 82 16.58 15.03 -3.02
N ASN A 83 15.62 15.82 -2.55
CA ASN A 83 15.76 17.28 -2.41
C ASN A 83 16.70 17.68 -1.27
N ALA A 84 16.84 16.83 -0.24
CA ALA A 84 17.77 17.03 0.86
C ALA A 84 19.19 16.55 0.54
N ALA A 85 19.37 15.70 -0.49
CA ALA A 85 20.68 15.25 -0.95
C ALA A 85 21.44 16.44 -1.58
N GLY A 86 22.67 16.68 -1.12
CA GLY A 86 23.53 17.72 -1.68
C GLY A 86 24.06 17.36 -3.07
N PRO A 87 24.52 18.33 -3.87
CA PRO A 87 25.12 18.09 -5.18
C PRO A 87 26.49 17.43 -5.00
N GLY A 88 26.54 16.10 -4.97
CA GLY A 88 27.81 15.38 -4.81
C GLY A 88 27.77 13.89 -5.15
N GLY A 89 26.59 13.30 -5.35
CA GLY A 89 26.44 11.90 -5.71
C GLY A 89 26.46 11.63 -7.22
N ARG A 90 26.46 10.34 -7.58
CA ARG A 90 26.17 9.90 -8.94
C ARG A 90 24.68 10.10 -9.21
N THR A 91 24.34 11.01 -10.12
CA THR A 91 22.97 11.21 -10.60
C THR A 91 22.57 10.03 -11.50
N LEU A 92 21.50 9.35 -11.13
CA LEU A 92 20.87 8.28 -11.90
C LEU A 92 19.85 8.85 -12.89
N SER A 93 19.28 7.98 -13.72
CA SER A 93 18.22 8.34 -14.66
C SER A 93 17.08 9.09 -13.94
N GLY A 94 16.63 10.20 -14.54
CA GLY A 94 15.56 11.02 -13.97
C GLY A 94 16.00 12.08 -12.95
N GLY A 95 17.30 12.30 -12.74
CA GLY A 95 17.79 13.34 -11.82
C GLY A 95 17.80 12.89 -10.36
N VAL A 96 17.80 11.58 -10.12
CA VAL A 96 17.78 10.98 -8.78
C VAL A 96 19.19 10.77 -8.27
N ASP A 97 19.49 11.25 -7.06
CA ASP A 97 20.74 10.90 -6.39
C ASP A 97 20.72 9.45 -5.90
N ALA A 98 21.75 8.67 -6.21
CA ALA A 98 21.83 7.27 -5.79
C ALA A 98 21.72 7.07 -4.26
N ALA A 99 22.17 8.03 -3.46
CA ALA A 99 22.09 7.98 -2.00
C ALA A 99 20.70 8.33 -1.46
N ALA A 100 19.88 9.04 -2.24
CA ALA A 100 18.55 9.49 -1.80
C ALA A 100 17.59 8.34 -1.50
N LEU A 101 17.78 7.17 -2.11
CA LEU A 101 16.93 6.01 -1.89
C LEU A 101 17.32 5.17 -0.67
N HIS A 102 18.49 5.39 -0.07
CA HIS A 102 18.94 4.59 1.06
C HIS A 102 18.02 4.75 2.28
N GLY A 103 17.63 5.99 2.61
CA GLY A 103 16.72 6.29 3.71
C GLY A 103 15.33 5.65 3.53
N PRO A 104 14.62 5.93 2.41
CA PRO A 104 13.32 5.35 2.13
C PRO A 104 13.32 3.82 2.10
N LYS A 105 14.33 3.19 1.49
CA LYS A 105 14.45 1.71 1.48
C LYS A 105 14.62 1.14 2.88
N ARG A 106 15.48 1.77 3.71
CA ARG A 106 15.68 1.36 5.11
C ARG A 106 14.40 1.53 5.94
N LEU A 107 13.66 2.61 5.73
CA LEU A 107 12.41 2.88 6.43
C LEU A 107 11.34 1.86 6.04
N PHE A 108 11.10 1.67 4.74
CA PHE A 108 10.07 0.76 4.25
C PHE A 108 10.43 -0.71 4.56
N GLY A 109 11.70 -1.08 4.45
CA GLY A 109 12.23 -2.38 4.85
C GLY A 109 12.27 -2.64 6.36
N ALA A 110 11.86 -1.67 7.20
CA ALA A 110 11.69 -1.92 8.63
C ALA A 110 10.48 -2.80 8.94
N ALA A 111 9.51 -2.88 8.02
CA ALA A 111 8.32 -3.72 8.15
C ALA A 111 8.69 -5.20 8.17
N ARG A 112 8.31 -5.91 9.22
CA ARG A 112 8.59 -7.34 9.44
C ARG A 112 7.78 -7.89 10.60
N LEU A 113 7.58 -9.20 10.59
CA LEU A 113 7.18 -9.98 11.75
C LEU A 113 8.44 -10.30 12.57
N ALA A 114 8.47 -9.97 13.87
CA ALA A 114 9.55 -10.39 14.76
C ALA A 114 9.17 -11.71 15.45
N GLU A 115 10.11 -12.66 15.54
CA GLU A 115 9.83 -13.98 16.15
C GLU A 115 9.61 -13.88 17.67
N GLU A 116 10.36 -13.01 18.35
CA GLU A 116 10.33 -12.83 19.81
C GLU A 116 9.65 -11.52 20.25
N GLY A 117 8.96 -10.84 19.33
CA GLY A 117 8.29 -9.56 19.57
C GLY A 117 6.93 -9.47 18.87
N GLY A 118 6.47 -8.25 18.62
CA GLY A 118 5.27 -8.02 17.80
C GLY A 118 5.57 -8.01 16.30
N SER A 119 4.69 -7.39 15.53
CA SER A 119 4.88 -7.15 14.10
C SER A 119 4.86 -5.66 13.75
N LEU A 120 5.66 -5.27 12.75
CA LEU A 120 5.59 -3.96 12.13
C LEU A 120 5.06 -4.12 10.71
N THR A 121 3.83 -3.67 10.48
CA THR A 121 3.23 -3.60 9.15
C THR A 121 3.31 -2.16 8.65
N ILE A 122 3.85 -1.95 7.44
CA ILE A 122 3.84 -0.63 6.79
C ILE A 122 3.10 -0.76 5.46
N LEU A 123 2.01 -0.02 5.32
CA LEU A 123 1.30 0.17 4.06
C LEU A 123 1.57 1.59 3.59
N ALA A 124 2.19 1.72 2.43
CA ALA A 124 2.54 3.03 1.90
C ALA A 124 1.95 3.23 0.51
N THR A 125 1.42 4.43 0.25
CA THR A 125 1.01 4.82 -1.10
C THR A 125 2.24 5.16 -1.93
N ALA A 126 2.21 4.79 -3.21
CA ALA A 126 3.22 5.14 -4.18
C ALA A 126 2.53 5.72 -5.43
N LEU A 127 3.00 6.89 -5.86
CA LEU A 127 2.49 7.54 -7.05
C LEU A 127 3.17 6.95 -8.29
N VAL A 128 2.35 6.56 -9.26
CA VAL A 128 2.77 6.05 -10.57
C VAL A 128 2.06 6.85 -11.66
N GLU A 129 2.59 6.80 -12.90
CA GLU A 129 2.02 7.52 -14.05
C GLU A 129 1.88 9.04 -13.82
N THR A 130 2.82 9.62 -13.08
CA THR A 130 2.88 11.06 -12.79
C THR A 130 3.50 11.87 -13.94
N GLY A 131 4.13 11.20 -14.91
CA GLY A 131 4.95 11.81 -15.96
C GLY A 131 6.37 12.19 -15.50
N SER A 132 6.70 11.98 -14.23
CA SER A 132 8.05 12.20 -13.68
C SER A 132 8.89 10.93 -13.78
N ARG A 133 9.99 11.00 -14.54
CA ARG A 133 10.98 9.91 -14.62
C ARG A 133 11.60 9.58 -13.25
N ALA A 134 11.67 10.57 -12.34
CA ALA A 134 12.17 10.35 -10.98
C ALA A 134 11.21 9.48 -10.17
N ASP A 135 9.89 9.71 -10.28
CA ASP A 135 8.90 8.93 -9.54
C ASP A 135 8.82 7.49 -10.06
N GLU A 136 8.89 7.30 -11.39
CA GLU A 136 9.00 5.98 -12.01
C GLU A 136 10.23 5.23 -11.49
N PHE A 137 11.37 5.91 -11.43
CA PHE A 137 12.59 5.34 -10.88
C PHE A 137 12.46 4.97 -9.40
N PHE A 138 11.87 5.85 -8.57
CA PHE A 138 11.62 5.55 -7.16
C PHE A 138 10.74 4.31 -6.99
N PHE A 139 9.67 4.20 -7.78
CA PHE A 139 8.75 3.07 -7.73
C PHE A 139 9.44 1.75 -8.07
N GLU A 140 10.17 1.70 -9.19
CA GLU A 140 10.88 0.48 -9.60
C GLU A 140 11.92 0.02 -8.58
N GLU A 141 12.66 0.96 -7.99
CA GLU A 141 13.66 0.66 -6.96
C GLU A 141 13.05 0.18 -5.63
N LEU A 142 11.85 0.64 -5.29
CA LEU A 142 11.15 0.26 -4.06
C LEU A 142 10.32 -1.02 -4.22
N LYS A 143 9.94 -1.39 -5.44
CA LYS A 143 9.22 -2.63 -5.75
C LYS A 143 9.93 -3.89 -5.22
N GLY A 144 11.27 -3.87 -5.24
CA GLY A 144 12.09 -4.95 -4.68
C GLY A 144 12.05 -5.06 -3.14
N THR A 145 11.67 -3.96 -2.46
CA THR A 145 11.68 -3.86 -0.98
C THR A 145 10.39 -4.39 -0.37
N GLY A 146 9.25 -4.20 -1.04
CA GLY A 146 7.93 -4.66 -0.58
C GLY A 146 7.65 -6.13 -0.91
N ASN A 147 6.64 -6.68 -0.23
CA ASN A 147 6.12 -8.03 -0.47
C ASN A 147 4.63 -8.05 -0.85
N MET A 148 3.94 -6.90 -0.88
CA MET A 148 2.54 -6.76 -1.30
C MET A 148 2.38 -5.51 -2.17
N GLU A 149 1.64 -5.64 -3.27
CA GLU A 149 1.28 -4.55 -4.18
C GLU A 149 -0.23 -4.55 -4.40
N LEU A 150 -0.88 -3.39 -4.16
CA LEU A 150 -2.26 -3.12 -4.54
C LEU A 150 -2.26 -2.01 -5.59
N ARG A 151 -2.43 -2.39 -6.86
CA ARG A 151 -2.40 -1.46 -7.99
C ARG A 151 -3.80 -0.93 -8.27
N LEU A 152 -3.89 0.37 -8.51
CA LEU A 152 -5.13 1.07 -8.85
C LEU A 152 -5.06 1.59 -10.28
N ILE A 153 -6.17 1.44 -11.02
CA ILE A 153 -6.27 1.85 -12.43
C ILE A 153 -7.05 3.16 -12.53
N ARG A 154 -6.54 4.11 -13.32
CA ARG A 154 -7.17 5.41 -13.55
C ARG A 154 -8.51 5.32 -14.29
N GLU A 155 -8.64 4.39 -15.23
CA GLU A 155 -9.81 4.26 -16.11
C GLU A 155 -11.11 3.89 -15.35
N PRO A 156 -11.16 2.89 -14.46
CA PRO A 156 -12.36 2.64 -13.67
C PRO A 156 -12.68 3.79 -12.72
N ALA A 157 -11.65 4.42 -12.13
CA ALA A 157 -11.82 5.56 -11.25
C ALA A 157 -12.44 6.77 -11.96
N SER A 158 -12.04 7.06 -13.20
CA SER A 158 -12.62 8.18 -13.98
C SER A 158 -14.10 7.97 -14.32
N ARG A 159 -14.52 6.70 -14.45
CA ARG A 159 -15.92 6.28 -14.61
C ARG A 159 -16.67 6.10 -13.29
N ARG A 160 -16.06 6.49 -12.16
CA ARG A 160 -16.60 6.37 -10.80
C ARG A 160 -16.87 4.92 -10.34
N VAL A 161 -16.11 3.97 -10.87
CA VAL A 161 -16.13 2.57 -10.42
C VAL A 161 -15.10 2.42 -9.30
N PHE A 162 -15.58 2.20 -8.07
CA PHE A 162 -14.75 2.04 -6.88
C PHE A 162 -15.04 0.74 -6.12
N PRO A 163 -14.01 0.10 -5.51
CA PRO A 163 -12.58 0.46 -5.60
C PRO A 163 -11.97 0.11 -6.98
N ALA A 164 -11.13 1.00 -7.51
CA ALA A 164 -10.57 0.90 -8.87
C ALA A 164 -9.31 0.01 -8.92
N VAL A 165 -9.42 -1.23 -8.47
CA VAL A 165 -8.27 -2.15 -8.30
C VAL A 165 -7.95 -2.90 -9.58
N ASP A 166 -6.67 -2.95 -9.94
CA ASP A 166 -6.13 -3.91 -10.91
C ASP A 166 -5.98 -5.28 -10.23
N ILE A 167 -6.96 -6.16 -10.46
CA ILE A 167 -6.97 -7.48 -9.84
C ILE A 167 -5.78 -8.31 -10.33
N ALA A 168 -5.42 -8.22 -11.61
CA ALA A 168 -4.38 -9.05 -12.21
C ALA A 168 -2.98 -8.62 -11.75
N ALA A 169 -2.72 -7.31 -11.69
CA ALA A 169 -1.41 -6.78 -11.31
C ALA A 169 -1.21 -6.66 -9.78
N SER A 170 -2.27 -6.79 -8.98
CA SER A 170 -2.17 -6.78 -7.51
C SER A 170 -1.93 -8.18 -6.94
N GLY A 171 -1.11 -8.27 -5.88
CA GLY A 171 -0.81 -9.54 -5.23
C GLY A 171 0.11 -9.41 -4.02
N THR A 172 0.24 -10.52 -3.29
CA THR A 172 1.09 -10.64 -2.10
C THR A 172 2.01 -11.83 -2.29
N ARG A 173 3.30 -11.66 -2.02
CA ARG A 173 4.27 -12.78 -2.03
C ARG A 173 3.96 -13.71 -0.87
N ARG A 174 4.09 -15.02 -1.11
CA ARG A 174 3.84 -16.07 -0.09
C ARG A 174 2.42 -16.01 0.50
N GLU A 175 1.41 -15.67 -0.31
CA GLU A 175 0.02 -15.55 0.15
C GLU A 175 -0.56 -16.86 0.71
N GLU A 176 0.03 -18.02 0.39
CA GLU A 176 -0.31 -19.32 0.95
C GLU A 176 -0.05 -19.43 2.46
N LEU A 177 0.72 -18.51 3.05
CA LEU A 177 0.90 -18.41 4.50
C LEU A 177 -0.25 -17.64 5.18
N LEU A 178 -1.04 -16.89 4.41
CA LEU A 178 -2.10 -16.00 4.91
C LEU A 178 -3.49 -16.57 4.64
N LEU A 179 -3.63 -17.40 3.61
CA LEU A 179 -4.89 -17.97 3.15
C LEU A 179 -4.92 -19.48 3.42
N SER A 180 -6.09 -20.01 3.79
CA SER A 180 -6.29 -21.46 3.77
C SER A 180 -6.16 -22.03 2.35
N LEU A 181 -5.89 -23.33 2.24
CA LEU A 181 -5.81 -24.01 0.93
C LEU A 181 -7.06 -23.79 0.07
N ALA A 182 -8.24 -23.81 0.69
CA ALA A 182 -9.51 -23.59 0.01
C ALA A 182 -9.64 -22.16 -0.51
N GLU A 183 -9.25 -21.16 0.29
CA GLU A 183 -9.27 -19.74 -0.11
C GLU A 183 -8.25 -19.45 -1.20
N SER A 184 -7.04 -20.02 -1.09
CA SER A 184 -6.00 -19.90 -2.11
C SER A 184 -6.46 -20.46 -3.46
N ALA A 185 -7.04 -21.67 -3.48
CA ALA A 185 -7.59 -22.27 -4.69
C ALA A 185 -8.73 -21.43 -5.29
N ALA A 186 -9.64 -20.91 -4.44
CA ALA A 186 -10.75 -20.08 -4.88
C ALA A 186 -10.28 -18.72 -5.43
N SER A 187 -9.31 -18.08 -4.77
CA SER A 187 -8.67 -16.83 -5.21
C SER A 187 -8.00 -17.01 -6.58
N ALA A 188 -7.21 -18.08 -6.75
CA ALA A 188 -6.56 -18.39 -8.02
C ALA A 188 -7.58 -18.67 -9.14
N GLY A 189 -8.62 -19.44 -8.86
CA GLY A 189 -9.70 -19.71 -9.82
C GLY A 189 -10.46 -18.44 -10.22
N LEU A 190 -10.74 -17.56 -9.27
CA LEU A 190 -11.40 -16.28 -9.50
C LEU A 190 -10.54 -15.38 -10.39
N ARG A 191 -9.23 -15.26 -10.11
CA ARG A 191 -8.29 -14.48 -10.93
C ARG A 191 -8.28 -14.97 -12.39
N ARG A 192 -8.24 -16.29 -12.61
CA ARG A 192 -8.33 -16.87 -13.97
C ARG A 192 -9.66 -16.56 -14.66
N ALA A 193 -10.77 -16.69 -13.93
CA ALA A 193 -12.10 -16.43 -14.46
C ALA A 193 -12.32 -14.96 -14.84
N LEU A 194 -11.69 -14.03 -14.13
CA LEU A 194 -11.77 -12.59 -14.41
C LEU A 194 -10.86 -12.17 -15.55
N ALA A 195 -9.64 -12.71 -15.65
CA ALA A 195 -8.70 -12.42 -16.74
C ALA A 195 -9.27 -12.77 -18.13
N GLY A 196 -10.12 -13.79 -18.23
CA GLY A 196 -10.75 -14.19 -19.50
C GLY A 196 -11.96 -13.35 -19.93
N ARG A 197 -12.41 -12.39 -19.09
CA ARG A 197 -13.65 -11.62 -19.29
C ARG A 197 -13.44 -10.23 -19.86
N ASP A 198 -12.22 -9.69 -19.83
CA ASP A 198 -11.96 -8.37 -20.36
C ASP A 198 -12.28 -8.33 -21.87
N GLY A 199 -13.27 -7.52 -22.24
CA GLY A 199 -13.64 -7.24 -23.63
C GLY A 199 -14.73 -8.12 -24.26
N ARG A 200 -15.30 -9.13 -23.58
CA ARG A 200 -16.40 -9.94 -24.18
C ARG A 200 -17.77 -9.27 -24.16
N ASP A 201 -18.09 -8.53 -23.10
CA ASP A 201 -19.44 -7.98 -22.86
C ASP A 201 -19.44 -6.44 -22.62
N GLY A 202 -18.34 -5.75 -22.95
CA GLY A 202 -18.18 -4.30 -22.71
C GLY A 202 -18.03 -3.89 -21.23
N ARG A 203 -18.20 -4.83 -20.29
CA ARG A 203 -17.89 -4.68 -18.85
C ARG A 203 -16.50 -5.19 -18.53
N THR A 204 -15.82 -4.53 -17.59
CA THR A 204 -14.52 -5.00 -17.09
C THR A 204 -14.70 -6.17 -16.13
N GLY A 205 -13.68 -7.02 -15.97
CA GLY A 205 -13.68 -8.05 -14.93
C GLY A 205 -13.96 -7.49 -13.53
N LEU A 206 -13.46 -6.28 -13.24
CA LEU A 206 -13.69 -5.55 -12.00
C LEU A 206 -15.18 -5.24 -11.76
N GLU A 207 -15.88 -4.69 -12.75
CA GLU A 207 -17.31 -4.37 -12.61
C GLU A 207 -18.15 -5.61 -12.34
N THR A 208 -17.84 -6.72 -13.03
CA THR A 208 -18.50 -8.01 -12.81
C THR A 208 -18.26 -8.52 -11.39
N LEU A 209 -17.03 -8.41 -10.89
CA LEU A 209 -16.69 -8.80 -9.53
C LEU A 209 -17.47 -7.96 -8.51
N LEU A 210 -17.49 -6.64 -8.67
CA LEU A 210 -18.18 -5.73 -7.76
C LEU A 210 -19.69 -5.97 -7.73
N GLU A 211 -20.31 -6.23 -8.89
CA GLU A 211 -21.73 -6.60 -8.98
C GLU A 211 -22.03 -7.86 -8.17
N ARG A 212 -21.21 -8.90 -8.32
CA ARG A 212 -21.39 -10.17 -7.60
C ARG A 212 -21.11 -10.06 -6.10
N LEU A 213 -20.09 -9.30 -5.71
CA LEU A 213 -19.78 -9.05 -4.29
C LEU A 213 -20.93 -8.31 -3.60
N ARG A 214 -21.53 -7.30 -4.25
CA ARG A 214 -22.69 -6.56 -3.70
C ARG A 214 -23.94 -7.42 -3.55
N ALA A 215 -24.07 -8.47 -4.36
CA ALA A 215 -25.17 -9.43 -4.27
C ALA A 215 -24.99 -10.47 -3.14
N THR A 216 -23.94 -10.34 -2.32
CA THR A 216 -23.61 -11.25 -1.22
C THR A 216 -23.34 -10.48 0.07
N PRO A 217 -23.70 -11.05 1.24
CA PRO A 217 -23.51 -10.37 2.53
C PRO A 217 -22.04 -10.33 2.97
N ASP A 218 -21.24 -11.32 2.57
CA ASP A 218 -19.85 -11.48 2.99
C ASP A 218 -19.03 -12.26 1.95
N ASN A 219 -17.69 -12.18 2.10
CA ASN A 219 -16.74 -12.85 1.21
C ASN A 219 -16.87 -14.38 1.25
N ALA A 220 -17.20 -14.96 2.40
CA ALA A 220 -17.33 -16.41 2.53
C ALA A 220 -18.51 -16.95 1.69
N THR A 221 -19.63 -16.24 1.71
CA THR A 221 -20.82 -16.53 0.92
C THR A 221 -20.56 -16.31 -0.56
N PHE A 222 -19.85 -15.24 -0.91
CA PHE A 222 -19.39 -15.01 -2.27
C PHE A 222 -18.54 -16.18 -2.79
N LEU A 223 -17.49 -16.56 -2.06
CA LEU A 223 -16.58 -17.63 -2.45
C LEU A 223 -17.33 -18.97 -2.62
N ARG A 224 -18.21 -19.34 -1.68
CA ARG A 224 -19.05 -20.55 -1.82
C ARG A 224 -19.94 -20.54 -3.07
N ARG A 225 -20.49 -19.38 -3.46
CA ARG A 225 -21.34 -19.26 -4.66
C ARG A 225 -20.54 -19.34 -5.96
N VAL A 226 -19.33 -18.78 -6.01
CA VAL A 226 -18.53 -18.77 -7.24
C VAL A 226 -17.70 -20.02 -7.43
N GLN A 227 -17.29 -20.70 -6.36
CA GLN A 227 -16.40 -21.87 -6.39
C GLN A 227 -16.84 -22.97 -7.38
N PRO A 228 -18.12 -23.35 -7.49
CA PRO A 228 -18.57 -24.35 -8.47
C PRO A 228 -18.44 -23.90 -9.93
N THR A 229 -18.32 -22.59 -10.18
CA THR A 229 -18.22 -22.00 -11.52
C THR A 229 -16.80 -21.68 -11.93
N LEU A 230 -15.83 -21.86 -11.04
CA LEU A 230 -14.42 -21.59 -11.32
C LEU A 230 -13.84 -22.74 -12.16
N PRO A 231 -12.97 -22.43 -13.13
CA PRO A 231 -12.30 -23.47 -13.90
C PRO A 231 -11.44 -24.34 -12.98
N THR A 232 -11.72 -25.64 -12.98
CA THR A 232 -10.86 -26.66 -12.38
C THR A 232 -9.57 -26.70 -13.18
N GLY A 233 -8.47 -26.30 -12.54
CA GLY A 233 -7.11 -26.46 -13.05
C GLY A 233 -6.43 -27.57 -12.28
#